data_AF-A0A6B2TM48-F1
#
_entry.id   AF-A0A6B2TM48-F1
#
_cell.length_a   1.000
_cell.length_b   1.000
_cell.length_c   1.000
_cell.angle_alpha   90.00
_cell.angle_beta   90.00
_cell.angle_gamma   90.00
#
_symmetry.space_group_name_H-M   'P 1'
#
loop_
_entity.id
_entity.type
_entity.pdbx_description
1 polymer ?
#
loop_
_entity_poly.entity_id
_entity_poly.type
_entity_poly.pdbx_seq_one_letter_code
_entity_poly.pdbx_strand_id
1 'polypeptide(L)'
;ALAAEGCRPFAELLRSGLRHAGALRVDHVMGLSRLWWVPEGRPPTEGTYVRYDRDAMLGVLALEAYRAGAAVIGEDLGTVEDGMREELAERGMLGTSVQRFEYLGGSAGRHGPLPPDQWRANCLATLTTHDLPTTAAWLSGEHVDLRARLGLLTRPEADEKAAAAAERDGWLAELTRLGLLPDPDGEVAAL
;
A
#
# COMPACT_ATOMS: atom_id res chain seq x y z
N ALA A 1 -24.58 -14.90 4.26
CA ALA A 1 -25.32 -14.28 3.14
C ALA A 1 -24.55 -14.42 1.83
N LEU A 2 -23.37 -13.80 1.68
CA LEU A 2 -22.62 -13.82 0.42
C LEU A 2 -22.33 -15.23 -0.13
N ALA A 3 -21.82 -16.14 0.72
CA ALA A 3 -21.59 -17.53 0.34
C ALA A 3 -22.87 -18.29 -0.04
N ALA A 4 -24.00 -18.00 0.64
CA ALA A 4 -25.29 -18.62 0.33
C ALA A 4 -25.84 -18.18 -1.04
N GLU A 5 -25.42 -17.01 -1.53
CA GLU A 5 -25.68 -16.54 -2.90
C GLU A 5 -24.58 -16.93 -3.90
N GLY A 6 -23.66 -17.82 -3.53
CA GLY A 6 -22.54 -18.22 -4.38
C GLY A 6 -21.62 -17.06 -4.76
N CYS A 7 -21.49 -16.05 -3.89
CA CYS A 7 -20.72 -14.82 -4.13
C CYS A 7 -21.16 -14.00 -5.36
N ARG A 8 -22.35 -14.24 -5.91
CA ARG A 8 -22.87 -13.54 -7.08
C ARG A 8 -22.84 -12.01 -6.97
N PRO A 9 -23.27 -11.38 -5.85
CA PRO A 9 -23.20 -9.92 -5.72
C PRO A 9 -21.78 -9.36 -5.87
N PHE A 10 -20.78 -10.09 -5.37
CA PHE A 10 -19.38 -9.71 -5.49
C PHE A 10 -18.89 -9.84 -6.94
N ALA A 11 -19.22 -10.95 -7.62
CA ALA A 11 -18.89 -11.13 -9.04
C ALA A 11 -19.52 -10.04 -9.94
N GLU A 12 -20.76 -9.64 -9.66
CA GLU A 12 -21.44 -8.57 -10.39
C GLU A 12 -20.76 -7.20 -10.22
N LEU A 13 -20.34 -6.89 -8.98
CA LEU A 13 -19.56 -5.69 -8.70
C LEU A 13 -18.26 -5.67 -9.51
N LEU A 14 -17.51 -6.78 -9.50
CA LEU A 14 -16.26 -6.90 -10.24
C LEU A 14 -16.45 -6.75 -11.75
N ARG A 15 -17.45 -7.43 -12.34
CA ARG A 15 -17.78 -7.29 -13.77
C ARG A 15 -18.10 -5.85 -14.15
N SER A 16 -18.77 -5.11 -13.27
CA SER A 16 -19.09 -3.71 -13.51
C SER A 16 -17.81 -2.87 -13.59
N GLY A 17 -16.91 -3.00 -12.59
CA GLY A 17 -15.65 -2.26 -12.57
C GLY A 17 -14.69 -2.64 -13.69
N LEU A 18 -14.69 -3.91 -14.10
CA LEU A 18 -13.79 -4.44 -15.13
C LEU A 18 -14.26 -4.23 -16.58
N ARG A 19 -15.53 -3.85 -16.79
CA ARG A 19 -16.17 -3.79 -18.12
C ARG A 19 -15.37 -2.97 -19.14
N HIS A 20 -14.72 -1.90 -18.69
CA HIS A 20 -14.00 -0.95 -19.55
C HIS A 20 -12.59 -0.64 -19.03
N ALA A 21 -12.01 -1.53 -18.21
CA ALA A 21 -10.71 -1.31 -17.58
C ALA A 21 -9.75 -2.47 -17.89
N GLY A 22 -8.49 -2.14 -18.21
CA GLY A 22 -7.43 -3.15 -18.39
C GLY A 22 -6.80 -3.62 -17.07
N ALA A 23 -7.15 -2.97 -15.95
CA ALA A 23 -6.70 -3.35 -14.62
C ALA A 23 -7.72 -2.89 -13.55
N LEU A 24 -7.79 -3.63 -12.44
CA LEU A 24 -8.54 -3.27 -11.25
C LEU A 24 -7.60 -3.21 -10.04
N ARG A 25 -7.54 -2.05 -9.37
CA ARG A 25 -6.94 -1.93 -8.04
C ARG A 25 -8.00 -2.22 -6.99
N VAL A 26 -7.81 -3.28 -6.21
CA VAL A 26 -8.67 -3.61 -5.07
C VAL A 26 -8.12 -2.93 -3.84
N ASP A 27 -8.84 -1.93 -3.35
CA ASP A 27 -8.51 -1.26 -2.10
C ASP A 27 -8.69 -2.21 -0.92
N HIS A 28 -7.78 -2.15 0.05
CA HIS A 28 -7.75 -3.03 1.22
C HIS A 28 -8.00 -4.49 0.86
N VAL A 29 -7.09 -5.12 0.10
CA VAL A 29 -7.29 -6.49 -0.42
C VAL A 29 -7.48 -7.52 0.69
N MET A 30 -6.98 -7.24 1.90
CA MET A 30 -7.25 -7.99 3.12
C MET A 30 -8.74 -8.15 3.41
N GLY A 31 -9.59 -7.22 2.97
CA GLY A 31 -11.05 -7.26 3.09
C GLY A 31 -11.69 -8.48 2.42
N LEU A 32 -10.99 -9.13 1.49
CA LEU A 32 -11.41 -10.40 0.89
C LEU A 32 -11.23 -11.60 1.84
N SER A 33 -10.48 -11.42 2.93
CA SER A 33 -10.22 -12.44 3.96
C SER A 33 -10.82 -12.07 5.32
N ARG A 34 -10.68 -10.80 5.74
CA ARG A 34 -11.25 -10.30 6.99
C ARG A 34 -11.45 -8.80 6.97
N LEU A 35 -12.42 -8.32 7.75
CA LEU A 35 -12.62 -6.89 8.00
C LEU A 35 -12.68 -6.62 9.50
N TRP A 36 -12.14 -5.47 9.92
CA TRP A 36 -12.27 -4.98 11.29
C TRP A 36 -13.65 -4.35 11.47
N TRP A 37 -14.56 -5.05 12.14
CA TRP A 37 -15.91 -4.58 12.39
C TRP A 37 -15.97 -3.88 13.74
N VAL A 38 -16.59 -2.70 13.76
CA VAL A 38 -16.82 -1.92 14.97
C VAL A 38 -18.32 -1.91 15.23
N PRO A 39 -18.79 -2.30 16.42
CA PRO A 39 -20.21 -2.17 16.75
C PRO A 39 -20.66 -0.71 16.66
N GLU A 40 -21.88 -0.50 16.16
CA GLU A 40 -22.42 0.84 15.96
C GLU A 40 -22.40 1.66 17.27
N GLY A 41 -21.89 2.90 17.18
CA GLY A 41 -21.76 3.79 18.33
C GLY A 41 -20.59 3.49 19.28
N ARG A 42 -19.73 2.50 18.99
CA ARG A 42 -18.54 2.17 19.79
C ARG A 42 -17.25 2.71 19.13
N PRO A 43 -16.19 2.96 19.91
CA PRO A 43 -14.91 3.40 19.35
C PRO A 43 -14.22 2.25 18.56
N PRO A 44 -13.34 2.58 17.59
CA PRO A 44 -12.63 1.57 16.79
C PRO A 44 -11.79 0.58 17.61
N THR A 45 -11.37 0.96 18.82
CA THR A 45 -10.64 0.09 19.77
C THR A 45 -11.45 -1.09 20.28
N GLU A 46 -12.78 -1.08 20.10
CA GLU A 46 -13.68 -2.16 20.51
C GLU A 46 -14.17 -3.02 19.33
N GLY A 47 -13.50 -2.90 18.18
CA GLY A 47 -13.80 -3.76 17.05
C GLY A 47 -13.23 -5.18 17.19
N THR A 48 -13.55 -6.02 16.21
CA THR A 48 -12.96 -7.35 16.04
C THR A 48 -12.90 -7.72 14.57
N TYR A 49 -12.04 -8.67 14.23
CA TYR A 49 -12.00 -9.19 12.87
C TYR A 49 -13.13 -10.17 12.60
N VAL A 50 -13.91 -9.89 11.55
CA VAL A 50 -14.89 -10.81 10.98
C VAL A 50 -14.29 -11.40 9.71
N ARG A 51 -14.28 -12.74 9.61
CA ARG A 51 -13.64 -13.47 8.52
C ARG A 51 -14.61 -13.74 7.36
N TYR A 52 -14.05 -13.75 6.16
CA TYR A 52 -14.65 -14.18 4.91
C TYR A 52 -13.96 -15.47 4.44
N ASP A 53 -14.60 -16.16 3.51
CA ASP A 53 -13.99 -17.28 2.80
C ASP A 53 -12.99 -16.72 1.78
N ARG A 54 -11.74 -16.57 2.22
CA ARG A 54 -10.65 -15.97 1.45
C ARG A 54 -10.44 -16.65 0.11
N ASP A 55 -10.47 -17.98 0.07
CA ASP A 55 -10.24 -18.78 -1.14
C ASP A 55 -11.35 -18.53 -2.17
N ALA A 56 -12.61 -18.52 -1.71
CA ALA A 56 -13.75 -18.23 -2.57
C ALA A 56 -13.70 -16.79 -3.09
N MET A 57 -13.41 -15.81 -2.23
CA MET A 57 -13.36 -14.40 -2.61
C MET A 57 -12.23 -14.11 -3.61
N LEU A 58 -11.01 -14.57 -3.34
CA LEU A 58 -9.89 -14.42 -4.26
C LEU A 58 -10.09 -15.21 -5.56
N GLY A 59 -10.73 -16.38 -5.49
CA GLY A 59 -11.10 -17.18 -6.66
C GLY A 59 -12.08 -16.45 -7.59
N VAL A 60 -13.12 -15.82 -7.03
CA VAL A 60 -14.09 -15.02 -7.80
C VAL A 60 -13.40 -13.80 -8.43
N LEU A 61 -12.54 -13.12 -7.69
CA LEU A 61 -11.75 -12.00 -8.21
C LEU A 61 -10.87 -12.41 -9.39
N ALA A 62 -10.11 -13.48 -9.24
CA ALA A 62 -9.26 -14.02 -10.30
C ALA A 62 -10.07 -14.41 -11.55
N LEU A 63 -11.22 -15.08 -11.35
CA LEU A 63 -12.07 -15.53 -12.45
C LEU A 63 -12.64 -14.36 -13.26
N GLU A 64 -13.16 -13.33 -12.59
CA GLU A 64 -13.76 -12.19 -13.28
C GLU A 64 -12.69 -11.31 -13.96
N ALA A 65 -11.51 -11.16 -13.34
CA ALA A 65 -10.36 -10.49 -13.96
C ALA A 65 -9.88 -11.24 -15.22
N TYR A 66 -9.75 -12.57 -15.14
CA TYR A 66 -9.38 -13.42 -16.26
C TYR A 66 -10.39 -13.29 -17.42
N ARG A 67 -11.69 -13.33 -17.13
CA ARG A 67 -12.75 -13.14 -18.15
C ARG A 67 -12.70 -11.78 -18.83
N ALA A 68 -12.28 -10.74 -18.11
CA ALA A 68 -12.11 -9.39 -18.65
C ALA A 68 -10.76 -9.19 -19.35
N GLY A 69 -9.81 -10.13 -19.24
CA GLY A 69 -8.44 -9.94 -19.71
C GLY A 69 -7.71 -8.81 -18.97
N ALA A 70 -8.03 -8.60 -17.70
CA ALA A 70 -7.55 -7.46 -16.91
C ALA A 70 -6.58 -7.89 -15.81
N ALA A 71 -5.62 -7.02 -15.48
CA ALA A 71 -4.74 -7.20 -14.34
C ALA A 71 -5.46 -6.88 -13.01
N VAL A 72 -4.99 -7.47 -11.91
CA VAL A 72 -5.45 -7.14 -10.56
C VAL A 72 -4.27 -6.63 -9.74
N ILE A 73 -4.50 -5.53 -9.02
CA ILE A 73 -3.55 -4.96 -8.07
C ILE A 73 -4.25 -4.92 -6.70
N GLY A 74 -3.86 -5.79 -5.78
CA GLY A 74 -4.32 -5.76 -4.40
C GLY A 74 -3.52 -4.74 -3.61
N GLU A 75 -4.20 -3.75 -3.02
CA GLU A 75 -3.58 -2.89 -2.00
C GLU A 75 -3.35 -3.71 -0.73
N ASP A 76 -2.07 -4.05 -0.49
CA ASP A 76 -1.60 -4.92 0.58
C ASP A 76 -0.66 -4.17 1.55
N LEU A 77 -1.10 -2.98 2.00
CA LEU A 77 -0.41 -2.14 2.97
C LEU A 77 -1.00 -2.30 4.39
N GLY A 78 -0.23 -1.89 5.39
CA GLY A 78 -0.65 -1.93 6.79
C GLY A 78 -0.59 -3.32 7.40
N THR A 79 -1.66 -3.72 8.10
CA THR A 79 -1.72 -4.98 8.86
C THR A 79 -2.16 -6.14 7.98
N VAL A 80 -1.23 -6.62 7.16
CA VAL A 80 -1.42 -7.73 6.22
C VAL A 80 -1.44 -9.06 6.97
N GLU A 81 -2.37 -9.95 6.61
CA GLU A 81 -2.38 -11.33 7.13
C GLU A 81 -1.24 -12.16 6.58
N ASP A 82 -0.69 -13.04 7.42
CA ASP A 82 0.27 -14.06 6.99
C ASP A 82 -0.31 -14.86 5.81
N GLY A 83 0.53 -15.11 4.81
CA GLY A 83 0.15 -15.83 3.59
C GLY A 83 -0.62 -15.00 2.56
N MET A 84 -1.10 -13.78 2.88
CA MET A 84 -1.89 -12.95 1.93
C MET A 84 -1.08 -12.62 0.68
N ARG A 85 0.17 -12.18 0.86
CA ARG A 85 1.03 -11.77 -0.25
C ARG A 85 1.40 -12.95 -1.15
N GLU A 86 1.63 -14.11 -0.54
CA GLU A 86 1.93 -15.36 -1.21
C GLU A 86 0.75 -15.78 -2.10
N GLU A 87 -0.47 -15.78 -1.56
CA GLU A 87 -1.64 -16.20 -2.32
C GLU A 87 -2.00 -15.22 -3.46
N LEU A 88 -1.84 -13.92 -3.25
CA LEU A 88 -1.97 -12.95 -4.33
C LEU A 88 -1.00 -13.27 -5.48
N ALA A 89 0.27 -13.53 -5.14
CA ALA A 89 1.29 -13.88 -6.12
C ALA A 89 1.00 -15.21 -6.84
N GLU A 90 0.56 -16.24 -6.10
CA GLU A 90 0.16 -17.55 -6.67
C GLU A 90 -1.00 -17.42 -7.67
N ARG A 91 -1.89 -16.45 -7.47
CA ARG A 91 -3.02 -16.15 -8.37
C ARG A 91 -2.67 -15.14 -9.46
N GLY A 92 -1.40 -14.72 -9.57
CA GLY A 92 -0.93 -13.75 -10.57
C GLY A 92 -1.42 -12.32 -10.31
N MET A 93 -1.85 -12.01 -9.09
CA MET A 93 -2.27 -10.66 -8.68
C MET A 93 -1.05 -9.88 -8.19
N LEU A 94 -0.95 -8.63 -8.61
CA LEU A 94 0.09 -7.72 -8.14
C LEU A 94 -0.27 -7.22 -6.73
N GLY A 95 0.73 -7.05 -5.88
CA GLY A 95 0.56 -6.24 -4.68
C GLY A 95 0.89 -4.77 -4.93
N THR A 96 1.13 -4.02 -3.86
CA THR A 96 1.54 -2.60 -3.88
C THR A 96 2.81 -2.39 -3.07
N SER A 97 3.72 -1.57 -3.60
CA SER A 97 4.90 -1.09 -2.89
C SER A 97 4.95 0.41 -2.97
N VAL A 98 4.97 1.07 -1.82
CA VAL A 98 5.08 2.53 -1.74
C VAL A 98 6.46 2.84 -1.19
N GLN A 99 7.28 3.60 -1.91
CA GLN A 99 8.67 3.91 -1.54
C GLN A 99 8.80 4.26 -0.06
N ARG A 100 7.93 5.13 0.44
CA ARG A 100 7.93 5.58 1.84
C ARG A 100 7.62 4.50 2.88
N PHE A 101 7.28 3.28 2.48
CA PHE A 101 7.09 2.11 3.34
C PHE A 101 8.11 0.98 3.09
N GLU A 102 9.00 1.10 2.10
CA GLU A 102 10.03 0.09 1.78
C GLU A 102 11.31 0.34 2.60
N TYR A 103 11.43 -0.27 3.79
CA TYR A 103 12.57 -0.08 4.71
C TYR A 103 13.11 -1.41 5.21
N LEU A 104 14.38 -1.41 5.61
CA LEU A 104 14.94 -2.56 6.33
C LEU A 104 14.26 -2.70 7.70
N GLY A 105 14.15 -3.94 8.16
CA GLY A 105 13.51 -4.29 9.43
C GLY A 105 11.97 -4.24 9.42
N GLY A 106 11.35 -3.88 8.29
CA GLY A 106 9.89 -3.83 8.12
C GLY A 106 9.20 -2.95 9.17
N SER A 107 7.92 -3.22 9.44
CA SER A 107 7.11 -2.39 10.37
C SER A 107 7.60 -2.45 11.83
N ALA A 108 8.25 -3.54 12.24
CA ALA A 108 8.65 -3.76 13.63
C ALA A 108 10.01 -3.14 13.99
N GLY A 109 10.88 -2.92 13.00
CA GLY A 109 12.26 -2.48 13.21
C GLY A 109 12.75 -1.53 12.13
N ARG A 110 11.86 -0.67 11.61
CA ARG A 110 12.12 0.23 10.49
C ARG A 110 13.42 1.01 10.64
N HIS A 111 14.36 0.82 9.72
CA HIS A 111 15.56 1.64 9.59
C HIS A 111 16.05 1.61 8.14
N GLY A 112 16.46 2.76 7.60
CA GLY A 112 17.05 2.85 6.25
C GLY A 112 16.14 2.40 5.09
N PRO A 113 16.35 2.91 3.86
CA PRO A 113 15.64 2.41 2.69
C PRO A 113 15.90 0.93 2.42
N LEU A 114 14.88 0.21 1.91
CA LEU A 114 15.06 -1.11 1.32
C LEU A 114 15.73 -0.93 -0.06
N PRO A 115 16.88 -1.58 -0.33
CA PRO A 115 17.56 -1.51 -1.62
C PRO A 115 16.67 -1.98 -2.79
N PRO A 116 16.74 -1.35 -3.98
CA PRO A 116 15.84 -1.66 -5.10
C PRO A 116 15.83 -3.14 -5.55
N ASP A 117 16.95 -3.84 -5.42
CA ASP A 117 17.08 -5.27 -5.76
C ASP A 117 16.34 -6.19 -4.78
N GLN A 118 15.92 -5.67 -3.62
CA GLN A 118 15.11 -6.38 -2.63
C GLN A 118 13.62 -6.00 -2.71
N TRP A 119 13.25 -5.07 -3.59
CA TRP A 119 11.84 -4.77 -3.82
C TRP A 119 11.13 -5.94 -4.48
N ARG A 120 9.85 -6.10 -4.14
CA ARG A 120 9.04 -7.20 -4.63
C ARG A 120 8.72 -7.01 -6.12
N ALA A 121 9.05 -7.99 -6.97
CA ALA A 121 8.86 -7.85 -8.42
C ALA A 121 7.38 -7.78 -8.85
N ASN A 122 6.50 -8.57 -8.21
CA ASN A 122 5.08 -8.65 -8.55
C ASN A 122 4.25 -7.59 -7.81
N CYS A 123 4.56 -6.31 -8.03
CA CYS A 123 3.81 -5.21 -7.43
C CYS A 123 3.68 -3.99 -8.34
N LEU A 124 2.71 -3.14 -8.02
CA LEU A 124 2.70 -1.75 -8.45
C LEU A 124 3.55 -0.92 -7.48
N ALA A 125 4.73 -0.48 -7.95
CA ALA A 125 5.62 0.40 -7.22
C ALA A 125 5.25 1.88 -7.43
N THR A 126 5.10 2.66 -6.36
CA THR A 126 4.83 4.10 -6.42
C THR A 126 5.71 4.91 -5.46
N LEU A 127 5.92 6.19 -5.74
CA LEU A 127 6.59 7.12 -4.81
C LEU A 127 5.66 7.50 -3.64
N THR A 128 4.38 7.67 -3.93
CA THR A 128 3.35 8.10 -2.97
C THR A 128 1.98 7.52 -3.37
N THR A 129 0.96 7.78 -2.55
CA THR A 129 -0.45 7.45 -2.81
C THR A 129 -1.31 8.70 -2.63
N HIS A 130 -2.60 8.61 -2.90
CA HIS A 130 -3.54 9.71 -2.65
C HIS A 130 -3.76 9.99 -1.15
N ASP A 131 -3.47 9.03 -0.28
CA ASP A 131 -3.54 9.17 1.19
C ASP A 131 -2.28 9.80 1.79
N LEU A 132 -1.22 9.93 0.98
CA LEU A 132 0.07 10.42 1.41
C LEU A 132 0.35 11.81 0.81
N PRO A 133 1.23 12.59 1.46
CA PRO A 133 1.74 13.82 0.88
C PRO A 133 2.30 13.61 -0.52
N THR A 134 2.20 14.64 -1.35
CA THR A 134 2.93 14.69 -2.62
C THR A 134 4.43 14.56 -2.35
N THR A 135 5.19 14.07 -3.33
CA THR A 135 6.66 13.96 -3.21
C THR A 135 7.31 15.30 -2.88
N ALA A 136 6.82 16.40 -3.46
CA ALA A 136 7.29 17.75 -3.15
C ALA A 136 7.06 18.14 -1.67
N ALA A 137 5.85 17.92 -1.15
CA ALA A 137 5.53 18.21 0.26
C ALA A 137 6.26 17.29 1.25
N TRP A 138 6.58 16.06 0.82
CA TRP A 138 7.44 15.17 1.57
C TRP A 138 8.88 15.67 1.65
N LEU A 139 9.49 16.00 0.50
CA LEU A 139 10.86 16.53 0.41
C LEU A 139 11.05 17.83 1.20
N SER A 140 10.09 18.76 1.12
CA SER A 140 10.14 20.04 1.82
C SER A 140 9.85 19.92 3.33
N GLY A 141 9.21 18.84 3.77
CA GLY A 141 8.72 18.69 5.15
C GLY A 141 7.37 19.37 5.42
N GLU A 142 6.76 20.04 4.43
CA GLU A 142 5.51 20.79 4.59
C GLU A 142 4.34 19.94 5.10
N HIS A 143 4.36 18.63 4.81
CA HIS A 143 3.37 17.69 5.33
C HIS A 143 3.36 17.58 6.86
N VAL A 144 4.48 17.82 7.54
CA VAL A 144 4.53 17.87 9.00
C VAL A 144 3.91 19.17 9.49
N ASP A 145 4.26 20.31 8.87
CA ASP A 145 3.69 21.62 9.22
C ASP A 145 2.17 21.65 9.02
N LEU A 146 1.68 21.04 7.94
CA LEU A 146 0.24 20.94 7.68
C LEU A 146 -0.47 20.13 8.78
N ARG A 147 0.07 18.96 9.15
CA ARG A 147 -0.49 18.16 10.25
C ARG A 147 -0.45 18.91 11.59
N ALA A 148 0.61 19.69 11.85
CA ALA A 148 0.72 20.54 13.03
C ALA A 148 -0.37 21.61 13.07
N ARG A 149 -0.55 22.36 11.98
CA ARG A 149 -1.58 23.40 11.86
C ARG A 149 -3.00 22.85 12.03
N LEU A 150 -3.24 21.60 11.63
CA LEU A 150 -4.53 20.93 11.77
C LEU A 150 -4.72 20.24 13.14
N GLY A 151 -3.72 20.28 14.03
CA GLY A 151 -3.80 19.61 15.33
C GLY A 151 -3.80 18.07 15.24
N LEU A 152 -3.21 17.50 14.19
CA LEU A 152 -3.22 16.06 13.90
C LEU A 152 -1.95 15.33 14.37
N LEU A 153 -1.01 16.03 15.01
CA LEU A 153 0.20 15.40 15.54
C LEU A 153 -0.11 14.64 16.83
N THR A 154 0.40 13.41 16.92
CA THR A 154 0.28 12.54 18.10
C THR A 154 1.52 12.59 19.00
N ARG A 155 2.57 13.31 18.56
CA ARG A 155 3.85 13.51 19.22
C ARG A 155 4.27 14.99 19.09
N PRO A 156 5.26 15.46 19.87
CA PRO A 156 5.79 16.82 19.72
C PRO A 156 6.22 17.12 18.28
N GLU A 157 5.93 18.33 17.79
CA GLU A 157 6.24 18.74 16.42
C GLU A 157 7.73 18.61 16.07
N ALA A 158 8.61 18.91 17.03
CA ALA A 158 10.04 18.77 16.84
C ALA A 158 10.45 17.31 16.54
N ASP A 159 9.84 16.34 17.22
CA ASP A 159 10.13 14.91 17.03
C ASP A 159 9.59 14.42 15.69
N GLU A 160 8.41 14.88 15.28
CA GLU A 160 7.82 14.59 13.97
C GLU A 160 8.68 15.16 12.82
N LYS A 161 9.20 16.39 12.98
CA LYS A 161 10.10 17.01 12.00
C LYS A 161 11.43 16.28 11.91
N ALA A 162 12.01 15.91 13.05
CA ALA A 162 13.26 15.14 13.08
C ALA A 162 13.08 13.76 12.42
N ALA A 163 11.98 13.05 12.71
CA ALA A 163 11.68 11.76 12.08
C ALA A 163 11.45 11.88 10.57
N ALA A 164 10.72 12.90 10.12
CA ALA A 164 10.49 13.14 8.69
C ALA A 164 11.80 13.50 7.95
N ALA A 165 12.68 14.30 8.58
CA ALA A 165 13.99 14.60 8.02
C ALA A 165 14.87 13.34 7.91
N ALA A 166 14.95 12.54 8.97
CA ALA A 166 15.72 11.29 8.95
C ALA A 166 15.23 10.30 7.88
N GLU A 167 13.91 10.19 7.71
CA GLU A 167 13.30 9.40 6.63
C GLU A 167 13.74 9.88 5.25
N ARG A 168 13.58 11.19 4.99
CA ARG A 168 13.95 11.82 3.72
C ARG A 168 15.43 11.66 3.43
N ASP A 169 16.28 11.98 4.40
CA ASP A 169 17.73 11.97 4.25
C ASP A 169 18.26 10.55 4.01
N GLY A 170 17.61 9.53 4.60
CA GLY A 170 17.89 8.12 4.30
C GLY A 170 17.65 7.77 2.83
N TRP A 171 16.49 8.15 2.27
CA TRP A 171 16.20 7.93 0.85
C TRP A 171 17.11 8.72 -0.09
N LEU A 172 17.40 9.99 0.24
CA LEU A 172 18.33 10.79 -0.55
C LEU A 172 19.73 10.17 -0.57
N ALA A 173 20.21 9.68 0.58
CA ALA A 173 21.49 8.97 0.65
C ALA A 173 21.49 7.70 -0.21
N GLU A 174 20.41 6.93 -0.23
CA GLU A 174 20.31 5.74 -1.08
C GLU A 174 20.27 6.09 -2.57
N LEU A 175 19.51 7.11 -2.96
CA LEU A 175 19.48 7.56 -4.36
C LEU A 175 20.84 8.12 -4.79
N THR A 176 21.55 8.84 -3.92
CA THR A 176 22.95 9.25 -4.16
C THR A 176 23.88 8.05 -4.31
N ARG A 177 23.76 7.04 -3.43
CA ARG A 177 24.57 5.80 -3.51
C ARG A 177 24.36 5.06 -4.83
N LEU A 178 23.14 5.12 -5.38
CA LEU A 178 22.78 4.53 -6.67
C LEU A 178 23.15 5.42 -7.87
N GLY A 179 23.64 6.65 -7.66
CA GLY A 179 23.94 7.59 -8.73
C GLY A 179 22.70 8.15 -9.45
N LEU A 180 21.53 8.09 -8.80
CA LEU A 180 20.24 8.51 -9.36
C LEU A 180 19.90 9.97 -9.06
N LEU A 181 20.70 10.63 -8.22
CA LEU A 181 20.64 12.07 -8.03
C LEU A 181 21.80 12.71 -8.81
N PRO A 182 21.58 13.89 -9.38
CA PRO A 182 22.68 14.64 -9.98
C PRO A 182 23.76 14.87 -8.93
N ASP A 183 25.02 14.73 -9.34
CA ASP A 183 26.14 15.31 -8.59
C ASP A 183 25.80 16.80 -8.34
N PRO A 184 26.13 17.41 -7.19
CA PRO A 184 26.07 18.87 -7.03
C PRO A 184 26.59 19.69 -8.22
N ASP A 185 27.44 19.11 -9.08
CA ASP A 185 27.97 19.70 -10.32
C ASP A 185 27.27 19.25 -11.64
N GLY A 186 26.20 18.46 -11.60
CA GLY A 186 25.16 18.46 -12.65
C GLY A 186 25.11 17.34 -13.70
N GLU A 187 25.58 16.13 -13.43
CA GLU A 187 25.28 14.98 -14.29
C GLU A 187 24.54 13.86 -13.54
N VAL A 188 23.44 13.38 -14.15
CA VAL A 188 22.70 12.18 -13.71
C VAL A 188 23.23 11.02 -14.54
N ALA A 189 23.70 9.95 -13.89
CA ALA A 189 24.08 8.73 -14.60
C ALA A 189 22.82 8.08 -15.21
N ALA A 190 22.84 7.83 -16.52
CA ALA A 190 21.75 7.14 -17.19
C ALA A 190 21.65 5.68 -16.68
N LEU A 191 20.44 5.29 -16.28
CA LEU A 191 20.06 3.91 -15.96
C LEU A 191 20.24 2.97 -17.15
#